data_AF-A0A7Y3AJC5-F1
#
_entry.id   AF-A0A7Y3AJC5-F1
#
_cell.length_a   1.000
_cell.length_b   1.000
_cell.length_c   1.000
_cell.angle_alpha   90.00
_cell.angle_beta   90.00
_cell.angle_gamma   90.00
#
_symmetry.space_group_name_H-M   'P 1'
#
loop_
_entity.id
_entity.type
_entity.pdbx_description
1 polymer ?
#
loop_
_entity_poly.entity_id
_entity_poly.type
_entity_poly.pdbx_seq_one_letter_code
_entity_poly.pdbx_strand_id
1 'polypeptide(L)'
;MAIVTISKVAGTPAERVARTVAEHLDYRYADKEIADRLADFGFRQEDQDSFVDKATSFWHSFSQSRIRFHQDVKKVVSETARQGNLVIHGWGAQLVLRDIGGVLKVRITTPLEIRRENLVSELGCSGAEAETLIRKRDGDSAGYIRTFFGADWSDPDLYDLTINSAQLSVDSIVGIIFQALNLLEFTTRRESLAEELQDRALLYSVESRLQEIDGSETISAEVKKGVVTLTGVVDKPAIKQNCASMAEELAADARLDNQIRVLADNLE
;
A
#
# COMPACT_ATOMS: atom_id res chain seq x y z
N MET A 1 -6.18 -16.26 10.43
CA MET A 1 -5.39 -15.43 9.53
C MET A 1 -6.29 -14.37 8.96
N ALA A 2 -6.03 -13.12 9.34
CA ALA A 2 -6.67 -11.93 8.79
C ALA A 2 -5.63 -10.82 8.71
N ILE A 3 -5.91 -9.82 7.90
CA ILE A 3 -5.12 -8.58 7.83
C ILE A 3 -6.08 -7.42 8.09
N VAL A 4 -5.63 -6.45 8.88
CA VAL A 4 -6.34 -5.19 9.08
C VAL A 4 -5.48 -4.06 8.55
N THR A 5 -6.00 -3.26 7.63
CA THR A 5 -5.33 -2.00 7.23
C THR A 5 -6.06 -0.83 7.89
N ILE A 6 -5.33 0.06 8.55
CA ILE A 6 -5.89 1.25 9.19
C ILE A 6 -5.35 2.50 8.50
N SER A 7 -6.23 3.17 7.76
CA SER A 7 -6.04 4.50 7.19
C SER A 7 -6.56 5.57 8.14
N LYS A 8 -6.08 6.81 7.99
CA LYS A 8 -6.40 7.90 8.92
C LYS A 8 -6.32 9.26 8.25
N VAL A 9 -7.08 10.21 8.78
CA VAL A 9 -6.76 11.65 8.62
C VAL A 9 -5.87 12.13 9.77
N ALA A 10 -5.12 13.21 9.59
CA ALA A 10 -4.19 13.73 10.59
C ALA A 10 -4.91 14.22 11.86
N GLY A 11 -4.32 14.01 13.05
CA GLY A 11 -4.90 14.41 14.34
C GLY A 11 -5.96 13.44 14.89
N THR A 12 -6.02 12.20 14.38
CA THR A 12 -6.92 11.13 14.85
C THR A 12 -6.18 10.16 15.79
N PRO A 13 -6.89 9.37 16.61
CA PRO A 13 -6.27 8.35 17.46
C PRO A 13 -5.88 7.07 16.69
N ALA A 14 -5.77 7.10 15.36
CA ALA A 14 -5.68 5.92 14.51
C ALA A 14 -4.46 5.04 14.80
N GLU A 15 -3.30 5.62 15.08
CA GLU A 15 -2.10 4.85 15.43
C GLU A 15 -2.31 4.07 16.73
N ARG A 16 -2.86 4.73 17.75
CA ARG A 16 -3.21 4.08 19.02
C ARG A 16 -4.21 2.95 18.80
N VAL A 17 -5.25 3.19 18.00
CA VAL A 17 -6.22 2.14 17.61
C VAL A 17 -5.50 0.97 16.93
N ALA A 18 -4.63 1.22 15.96
CA ALA A 18 -3.93 0.17 15.22
C ALA A 18 -3.03 -0.69 16.12
N ARG A 19 -2.27 -0.06 17.03
CA ARG A 19 -1.46 -0.78 18.02
C ARG A 19 -2.34 -1.61 18.96
N THR A 20 -3.40 -1.02 19.50
CA THR A 20 -4.31 -1.73 20.42
C THR A 20 -5.05 -2.87 19.73
N VAL A 21 -5.44 -2.74 18.45
CA VAL A 21 -6.00 -3.85 17.66
C VAL A 21 -4.97 -4.97 17.50
N ALA A 22 -3.72 -4.64 17.17
CA ALA A 22 -2.66 -5.63 17.01
C ALA A 22 -2.42 -6.40 18.32
N GLU A 23 -2.32 -5.68 19.44
CA GLU A 23 -2.17 -6.28 20.77
C GLU A 23 -3.35 -7.18 21.15
N HIS A 24 -4.59 -6.74 20.93
CA HIS A 24 -5.79 -7.52 21.27
C HIS A 24 -5.92 -8.79 20.43
N LEU A 25 -5.46 -8.77 19.17
CA LEU A 25 -5.54 -9.90 18.26
C LEU A 25 -4.32 -10.84 18.34
N ASP A 26 -3.28 -10.47 19.10
CA ASP A 26 -1.95 -11.10 19.05
C ASP A 26 -1.38 -11.10 17.61
N TYR A 27 -1.53 -9.96 16.92
CA TYR A 27 -1.10 -9.74 15.55
C TYR A 27 0.15 -8.86 15.52
N ARG A 28 0.93 -9.00 14.45
CA ARG A 28 2.05 -8.09 14.20
C ARG A 28 1.52 -6.70 13.86
N TYR A 29 2.22 -5.66 14.30
CA TYR A 29 1.95 -4.26 13.94
C TYR A 29 3.00 -3.76 12.94
N ALA A 30 2.57 -3.47 11.71
CA ALA A 30 3.42 -2.99 10.65
C ALA A 30 3.16 -1.52 10.34
N ASP A 31 4.10 -0.71 10.81
CA ASP A 31 4.29 0.68 10.40
C ASP A 31 5.79 0.93 10.32
N LYS A 32 6.45 0.85 11.49
CA LYS A 32 7.91 0.89 11.60
C LYS A 32 8.59 -0.27 10.85
N GLU A 33 8.04 -1.48 10.89
CA GLU A 33 8.57 -2.60 10.11
C GLU A 33 8.64 -2.28 8.61
N ILE A 34 7.61 -1.62 8.06
CA ILE A 34 7.59 -1.22 6.65
C ILE A 34 8.58 -0.08 6.41
N ALA A 35 8.61 0.93 7.28
CA ALA A 35 9.55 2.05 7.18
C ALA A 35 11.02 1.58 7.23
N ASP A 36 11.36 0.66 8.13
CA ASP A 36 12.70 0.10 8.28
C ASP A 36 13.10 -0.71 7.03
N ARG A 37 12.18 -1.54 6.51
CA ARG A 37 12.42 -2.27 5.26
C ARG A 37 12.59 -1.35 4.05
N LEU A 38 11.88 -0.23 3.99
CA LEU A 38 12.06 0.77 2.93
C LEU A 38 13.41 1.49 3.05
N ALA A 39 13.98 1.60 4.26
CA ALA A 39 15.32 2.15 4.45
C ALA A 39 16.40 1.26 3.82
N ASP A 40 16.20 -0.06 3.77
CA ASP A 40 17.10 -0.99 3.06
C ASP A 40 17.15 -0.72 1.55
N PHE A 41 16.11 -0.10 0.97
CA PHE A 41 16.07 0.38 -0.42
C PHE A 41 16.65 1.80 -0.60
N GLY A 42 17.22 2.38 0.46
CA GLY A 42 17.85 3.69 0.45
C GLY A 42 16.91 4.87 0.69
N PHE A 43 15.66 4.63 1.09
CA PHE A 43 14.72 5.69 1.45
C PHE A 43 14.80 5.99 2.94
N ARG A 44 15.50 7.07 3.32
CA ARG A 44 15.57 7.50 4.73
C ARG A 44 14.22 8.07 5.17
N GLN A 45 13.98 8.19 6.49
CA GLN A 45 12.71 8.74 7.00
C GLN A 45 12.34 10.09 6.38
N GLU A 46 13.31 10.99 6.18
CA GLU A 46 13.08 12.28 5.54
C GLU A 46 12.59 12.15 4.08
N ASP A 47 13.08 11.13 3.36
CA ASP A 47 12.65 10.81 2.00
C ASP A 47 11.23 10.22 2.02
N GLN A 48 10.96 9.31 2.95
CA GLN A 48 9.65 8.67 3.13
C GLN A 48 8.57 9.72 3.44
N ASP A 49 8.83 10.56 4.44
CA ASP A 49 7.99 11.70 4.80
C ASP A 49 7.86 12.60 3.58
N SER A 50 8.94 13.03 2.93
CA SER A 50 8.85 13.94 1.77
C SER A 50 8.15 13.35 0.53
N PHE A 51 8.12 12.03 0.34
CA PHE A 51 7.47 11.39 -0.81
C PHE A 51 5.98 11.13 -0.59
N VAL A 52 5.59 11.02 0.67
CA VAL A 52 4.18 11.07 1.08
C VAL A 52 3.72 12.54 1.23
N ASP A 53 4.62 13.46 1.63
CA ASP A 53 4.38 14.84 2.10
C ASP A 53 4.53 15.98 1.08
N LYS A 54 4.62 15.70 -0.22
CA LYS A 54 4.72 16.77 -1.22
C LYS A 54 3.77 16.56 -2.38
N ALA A 55 2.49 16.87 -2.13
CA ALA A 55 1.54 17.10 -3.19
C ALA A 55 1.93 18.36 -4.01
N THR A 56 2.24 18.14 -5.29
CA THR A 56 2.08 19.11 -6.39
C THR A 56 2.91 20.42 -6.34
N SER A 57 4.12 20.41 -6.92
CA SER A 57 4.68 21.58 -7.65
C SER A 57 5.99 21.34 -8.42
N PHE A 58 6.67 20.20 -8.22
CA PHE A 58 7.94 19.89 -8.90
C PHE A 58 7.82 18.61 -9.74
N TRP A 59 7.27 18.76 -10.95
CA TRP A 59 6.87 17.63 -11.80
C TRP A 59 7.95 17.15 -12.78
N HIS A 60 9.02 17.89 -13.04
CA HIS A 60 9.91 17.59 -14.17
C HIS A 60 11.28 16.99 -13.84
N SER A 61 11.71 16.93 -12.57
CA SER A 61 13.05 16.39 -12.21
C SER A 61 13.08 15.36 -11.07
N PHE A 62 11.94 15.03 -10.46
CA PHE A 62 11.84 14.13 -9.29
C PHE A 62 10.88 12.93 -9.48
N SER A 63 10.43 12.65 -10.72
CA SER A 63 9.42 11.61 -10.99
C SER A 63 9.94 10.19 -10.76
N GLN A 64 11.15 9.86 -11.23
CA GLN A 64 11.67 8.49 -11.17
C GLN A 64 11.89 7.98 -9.73
N SER A 65 12.48 8.79 -8.85
CA SER A 65 12.68 8.38 -7.44
C SER A 65 11.36 8.14 -6.72
N ARG A 66 10.33 8.95 -7.00
CA ARG A 66 8.98 8.75 -6.45
C ARG A 66 8.28 7.52 -7.01
N ILE A 67 8.42 7.25 -8.31
CA ILE A 67 7.89 6.04 -8.94
C ILE A 67 8.53 4.83 -8.28
N ARG A 68 9.87 4.81 -8.15
CA ARG A 68 10.61 3.75 -7.47
C ARG A 68 10.15 3.56 -6.02
N PHE A 69 10.06 4.66 -5.26
CA PHE A 69 9.54 4.62 -3.89
C PHE A 69 8.16 3.98 -3.80
N HIS A 70 7.23 4.36 -4.68
CA HIS A 70 5.89 3.77 -4.69
C HIS A 70 5.92 2.27 -5.05
N GLN A 71 6.75 1.84 -6.00
CA GLN A 71 6.91 0.42 -6.31
C GLN A 71 7.46 -0.36 -5.11
N ASP A 72 8.46 0.19 -4.44
CA ASP A 72 9.06 -0.44 -3.26
C ASP A 72 8.08 -0.46 -2.09
N VAL A 73 7.22 0.56 -1.92
CA VAL A 73 6.10 0.51 -0.96
C VAL A 73 5.15 -0.64 -1.29
N LYS A 74 4.71 -0.80 -2.54
CA LYS A 74 3.82 -1.92 -2.93
C LYS A 74 4.48 -3.27 -2.64
N LYS A 75 5.75 -3.43 -3.00
CA LYS A 75 6.53 -4.63 -2.75
C LYS A 75 6.66 -4.93 -1.25
N VAL A 76 7.18 -3.99 -0.47
CA VAL A 76 7.38 -4.17 0.98
C VAL A 76 6.07 -4.46 1.69
N VAL A 77 5.01 -3.68 1.42
CA VAL A 77 3.69 -3.88 2.05
C VAL A 77 3.12 -5.27 1.75
N SER A 78 3.14 -5.71 0.48
CA SER A 78 2.63 -7.03 0.09
C SER A 78 3.47 -8.19 0.64
N GLU A 79 4.79 -8.07 0.64
CA GLU A 79 5.69 -9.07 1.24
C GLU A 79 5.49 -9.17 2.76
N THR A 80 5.31 -8.03 3.45
CA THR A 80 5.01 -8.00 4.90
C THR A 80 3.67 -8.69 5.18
N ALA A 81 2.67 -8.45 4.31
CA ALA A 81 1.33 -9.00 4.43
C ALA A 81 1.28 -10.53 4.23
N ARG A 82 2.18 -11.11 3.44
CA ARG A 82 2.24 -12.55 3.09
C ARG A 82 2.25 -13.49 4.30
N GLN A 83 2.78 -13.05 5.45
CA GLN A 83 2.85 -13.86 6.66
C GLN A 83 1.50 -13.90 7.42
N GLY A 84 0.53 -13.05 7.05
CA GLY A 84 -0.76 -12.92 7.72
C GLY A 84 -0.67 -12.37 9.15
N ASN A 85 -1.81 -12.42 9.86
CA ASN A 85 -1.98 -11.97 11.25
C ASN A 85 -1.30 -10.62 11.51
N LEU A 86 -1.75 -9.60 10.76
CA LEU A 86 -1.05 -8.34 10.62
C LEU A 86 -2.03 -7.16 10.69
N VAL A 87 -1.64 -6.12 11.42
CA VAL A 87 -2.27 -4.80 11.35
C VAL A 87 -1.29 -3.84 10.68
N ILE A 88 -1.68 -3.23 9.57
CA ILE A 88 -0.89 -2.24 8.84
C ILE A 88 -1.48 -0.86 9.07
N HIS A 89 -0.66 0.10 9.48
CA HIS A 89 -1.09 1.50 9.64
C HIS A 89 -0.51 2.37 8.52
N GLY A 90 -1.37 2.93 7.66
CA GLY A 90 -0.94 3.83 6.58
C GLY A 90 -0.44 3.14 5.29
N TRP A 91 0.56 3.74 4.65
CA TRP A 91 1.29 3.26 3.44
C TRP A 91 0.44 2.99 2.19
N GLY A 92 -0.80 3.49 2.13
CA GLY A 92 -1.74 3.14 1.06
C GLY A 92 -2.11 1.65 1.06
N ALA A 93 -1.92 0.94 2.17
CA ALA A 93 -2.08 -0.51 2.25
C ALA A 93 -3.49 -0.99 1.85
N GLN A 94 -4.52 -0.17 2.05
CA GLN A 94 -5.89 -0.48 1.61
C GLN A 94 -6.00 -0.62 0.08
N LEU A 95 -5.13 0.07 -0.67
CA LEU A 95 -5.05 0.00 -2.13
C LEU A 95 -4.05 -1.07 -2.59
N VAL A 96 -2.91 -1.18 -1.91
CA VAL A 96 -1.91 -2.23 -2.18
C VAL A 96 -2.52 -3.63 -2.02
N LEU A 97 -3.44 -3.80 -1.07
CA LEU A 97 -4.15 -5.05 -0.78
C LEU A 97 -5.61 -5.02 -1.26
N ARG A 98 -5.94 -4.14 -2.23
CA ARG A 98 -7.27 -4.09 -2.82
C ARG A 98 -7.60 -5.43 -3.50
N ASP A 99 -8.88 -5.78 -3.47
CA ASP A 99 -9.46 -6.99 -4.09
C ASP A 99 -9.01 -8.32 -3.47
N ILE A 100 -8.18 -8.29 -2.43
CA ILE A 100 -7.81 -9.48 -1.66
C ILE A 100 -8.89 -9.74 -0.60
N GLY A 101 -9.52 -10.91 -0.68
CA GLY A 101 -10.47 -11.37 0.33
C GLY A 101 -9.72 -11.79 1.58
N GLY A 102 -10.17 -11.39 2.78
CA GLY A 102 -9.39 -11.64 4.01
C GLY A 102 -8.78 -10.39 4.65
N VAL A 103 -8.87 -9.24 3.96
CA VAL A 103 -8.27 -7.97 4.38
C VAL A 103 -9.36 -6.96 4.74
N LEU A 104 -9.50 -6.65 6.03
CA LEU A 104 -10.40 -5.61 6.53
C LEU A 104 -9.74 -4.22 6.41
N LYS A 105 -10.37 -3.32 5.67
CA LYS A 105 -9.89 -1.96 5.39
C LYS A 105 -10.66 -0.94 6.21
N VAL A 106 -10.01 -0.37 7.22
CA VAL A 106 -10.62 0.58 8.16
C VAL A 106 -10.06 1.98 7.92
N ARG A 107 -10.92 2.99 7.92
CA ARG A 107 -10.54 4.40 7.99
C ARG A 107 -11.00 5.02 9.30
N ILE A 108 -10.09 5.68 10.00
CA ILE A 108 -10.43 6.49 11.17
C ILE A 108 -10.52 7.97 10.77
N THR A 109 -11.64 8.61 11.11
CA THR A 109 -11.88 10.04 10.88
C THR A 109 -12.29 10.74 12.17
N THR A 110 -12.16 12.06 12.20
CA THR A 110 -12.58 12.88 13.33
C THR A 110 -12.89 14.31 12.83
N PRO A 111 -13.88 15.04 13.38
CA PRO A 111 -14.12 16.44 13.06
C PRO A 111 -12.87 17.31 13.24
N LEU A 112 -12.67 18.28 12.35
CA LEU A 112 -11.47 19.13 12.30
C LEU A 112 -11.13 19.79 13.64
N GLU A 113 -12.13 20.32 14.35
CA GLU A 113 -11.93 20.99 15.64
C GLU A 113 -11.27 20.07 16.68
N ILE A 114 -11.76 18.83 16.80
CA ILE A 114 -11.19 17.83 17.72
C ILE A 114 -9.78 17.43 17.25
N ARG A 115 -9.55 17.29 15.94
CA ARG A 115 -8.21 16.99 15.40
C ARG A 115 -7.21 18.10 15.74
N ARG A 116 -7.64 19.36 15.66
CA ARG A 116 -6.84 20.52 16.04
C ARG A 116 -6.50 20.48 17.52
N GLU A 117 -7.49 20.25 18.39
CA GLU A 117 -7.29 20.13 19.84
C GLU A 117 -6.31 19.00 20.20
N ASN A 118 -6.45 17.83 19.56
CA ASN A 118 -5.54 16.71 19.74
C ASN A 118 -4.08 17.09 19.43
N LEU A 119 -3.84 17.72 18.27
CA LEU A 119 -2.49 18.12 17.88
C LEU A 119 -1.92 19.24 18.76
N VAL A 120 -2.75 20.19 19.20
CA VAL A 120 -2.34 21.22 20.16
C VAL A 120 -1.89 20.56 21.46
N SER A 121 -2.65 19.58 21.96
CA SER A 121 -2.30 18.84 23.17
C SER A 121 -1.05 17.96 23.00
N GLU A 122 -0.85 17.37 21.82
CA GLU A 122 0.25 16.45 21.54
C GLU A 122 1.58 17.19 21.31
N LEU A 123 1.54 18.29 20.56
CA LEU A 123 2.72 19.00 20.08
C LEU A 123 3.00 20.32 20.82
N GLY A 124 2.07 20.80 21.65
CA GLY A 124 2.20 22.08 22.35
C GLY A 124 2.20 23.31 21.42
N CYS A 125 1.67 23.17 20.20
CA CYS A 125 1.61 24.25 19.21
C CYS A 125 0.33 25.08 19.31
N SER A 126 0.25 26.18 18.56
CA SER A 126 -0.98 26.98 18.44
C SER A 126 -2.03 26.28 17.58
N GLY A 127 -3.31 26.66 17.76
CA GLY A 127 -4.40 26.13 16.94
C GLY A 127 -4.22 26.38 15.42
N ALA A 128 -3.63 27.52 15.03
CA ALA A 128 -3.36 27.83 13.62
C ALA A 128 -2.24 26.95 13.04
N GLU A 129 -1.20 26.67 13.82
CA GLU A 129 -0.12 25.74 13.42
C GLU A 129 -0.66 24.31 13.30
N ALA A 130 -1.48 23.87 14.25
CA ALA A 130 -2.13 22.56 14.21
C ALA A 130 -3.02 22.41 12.96
N GLU A 131 -3.83 23.41 12.63
CA GLU A 131 -4.68 23.38 11.44
C GLU A 131 -3.85 23.36 10.14
N THR A 132 -2.78 24.15 10.08
CA THR A 132 -1.84 24.14 8.95
C THR A 132 -1.22 22.76 8.76
N LEU A 133 -0.80 22.12 9.86
CA LEU A 133 -0.23 20.79 9.84
C LEU A 133 -1.23 19.72 9.39
N ILE A 134 -2.49 19.82 9.84
CA ILE A 134 -3.58 18.94 9.39
C ILE A 134 -3.77 19.04 7.88
N ARG A 135 -3.97 20.26 7.37
CA ARG A 135 -4.22 20.50 5.94
C ARG A 135 -3.07 19.99 5.09
N LYS A 136 -1.83 20.21 5.54
CA LYS A 136 -0.62 19.70 4.89
C LYS A 136 -0.65 18.16 4.84
N ARG A 137 -0.66 17.49 5.99
CA ARG A 137 -0.61 16.01 6.08
C ARG A 137 -1.77 15.31 5.37
N ASP A 138 -2.98 15.87 5.45
CA ASP A 138 -4.16 15.34 4.75
C ASP A 138 -4.03 15.54 3.23
N GLY A 139 -3.60 16.72 2.78
CA GLY A 139 -3.40 17.03 1.36
C GLY A 139 -2.29 16.20 0.72
N ASP A 140 -1.25 15.93 1.48
CA ASP A 140 -0.12 15.07 1.15
C ASP A 140 -0.55 13.61 0.97
N SER A 141 -1.25 13.06 1.97
CA SER A 141 -1.84 11.72 1.88
C SER A 141 -2.79 11.60 0.68
N ALA A 142 -3.64 12.60 0.46
CA ALA A 142 -4.54 12.63 -0.70
C ALA A 142 -3.77 12.72 -2.03
N GLY A 143 -2.71 13.52 -2.08
CA GLY A 143 -1.86 13.70 -3.26
C GLY A 143 -1.10 12.43 -3.63
N TYR A 144 -0.54 11.73 -2.64
CA TYR A 144 0.11 10.43 -2.83
C TYR A 144 -0.86 9.40 -3.41
N ILE A 145 -2.05 9.25 -2.78
CA ILE A 145 -3.08 8.31 -3.21
C ILE A 145 -3.57 8.60 -4.63
N ARG A 146 -3.82 9.88 -4.94
CA ARG A 146 -4.24 10.30 -6.27
C ARG A 146 -3.16 10.06 -7.33
N THR A 147 -1.91 10.42 -7.02
CA THR A 147 -0.81 10.38 -7.99
C THR A 147 -0.42 8.95 -8.35
N PHE A 148 -0.32 8.06 -7.36
CA PHE A 148 0.24 6.73 -7.58
C PHE A 148 -0.79 5.62 -7.69
N PHE A 149 -1.96 5.79 -7.08
CA PHE A 149 -3.04 4.79 -7.16
C PHE A 149 -4.22 5.25 -8.04
N GLY A 150 -4.20 6.49 -8.54
CA GLY A 150 -5.29 7.03 -9.36
C GLY A 150 -6.63 7.10 -8.62
N ALA A 151 -6.61 7.08 -7.28
CA ALA A 151 -7.81 7.00 -6.45
C ALA A 151 -8.10 8.32 -5.74
N ASP A 152 -9.38 8.58 -5.45
CA ASP A 152 -9.75 9.64 -4.51
C ASP A 152 -9.60 9.10 -3.10
N TRP A 153 -8.65 9.63 -2.34
CA TRP A 153 -8.47 9.23 -0.95
C TRP A 153 -9.75 9.32 -0.13
N SER A 154 -10.68 10.25 -0.41
CA SER A 154 -11.91 10.40 0.35
C SER A 154 -13.03 9.43 -0.02
N ASP A 155 -12.84 8.63 -1.07
CA ASP A 155 -13.83 7.67 -1.55
C ASP A 155 -14.12 6.59 -0.49
N PRO A 156 -15.37 6.47 -0.02
CA PRO A 156 -15.75 5.46 0.97
C PRO A 156 -15.58 4.03 0.46
N ASP A 157 -15.64 3.78 -0.85
CA ASP A 157 -15.53 2.44 -1.46
C ASP A 157 -14.10 1.87 -1.34
N LEU A 158 -13.13 2.67 -0.91
CA LEU A 158 -11.78 2.22 -0.57
C LEU A 158 -11.71 1.47 0.77
N TYR A 159 -12.78 1.52 1.56
CA TYR A 159 -12.80 1.08 2.95
C TYR A 159 -14.02 0.20 3.21
N ASP A 160 -13.82 -0.87 3.99
CA ASP A 160 -14.92 -1.69 4.48
C ASP A 160 -15.61 -1.00 5.67
N LEU A 161 -14.87 -0.20 6.45
CA LEU A 161 -15.39 0.59 7.57
C LEU A 161 -14.77 1.99 7.61
N THR A 162 -15.62 3.01 7.75
CA THR A 162 -15.19 4.36 8.12
C THR A 162 -15.75 4.71 9.50
N ILE A 163 -14.87 4.92 10.48
CA ILE A 163 -15.24 5.16 11.87
C ILE A 163 -14.89 6.59 12.25
N ASN A 164 -15.91 7.37 12.61
CA ASN A 164 -15.72 8.68 13.21
C ASN A 164 -15.46 8.54 14.72
N SER A 165 -14.27 8.92 15.16
CA SER A 165 -13.82 8.75 16.55
C SER A 165 -14.25 9.87 17.51
N ALA A 166 -15.07 10.84 17.08
CA ALA A 166 -15.42 12.01 17.90
C ALA A 166 -16.02 11.68 19.26
N GLN A 167 -16.80 10.59 19.34
CA GLN A 167 -17.54 10.19 20.54
C GLN A 167 -17.18 8.77 21.00
N LEU A 168 -16.13 8.17 20.43
CA LEU A 168 -15.75 6.80 20.71
C LEU A 168 -14.40 6.76 21.40
N SER A 169 -14.30 5.98 22.48
CA SER A 169 -13.00 5.63 23.06
C SER A 169 -12.22 4.73 22.09
N VAL A 170 -10.90 4.66 22.26
CA VAL A 170 -10.06 3.71 21.51
C VAL A 170 -10.58 2.29 21.68
N ASP A 171 -10.93 1.87 22.90
CA ASP A 171 -11.46 0.53 23.18
C ASP A 171 -12.79 0.27 22.46
N SER A 172 -13.65 1.29 22.34
CA SER A 172 -14.91 1.15 21.60
C SER A 172 -14.66 0.93 20.10
N ILE A 173 -13.69 1.66 19.53
CA ILE A 173 -13.29 1.51 18.13
C ILE A 173 -12.68 0.13 17.89
N VAL A 174 -11.79 -0.32 18.78
CA VAL A 174 -11.19 -1.66 18.75
C VAL A 174 -12.29 -2.73 18.80
N GLY A 175 -13.28 -2.57 19.67
CA GLY A 175 -14.44 -3.47 19.76
C GLY A 175 -15.25 -3.54 18.46
N ILE A 176 -15.48 -2.40 17.79
CA ILE A 176 -16.15 -2.36 16.47
C ILE A 176 -15.35 -3.14 15.42
N ILE A 177 -14.03 -2.90 15.35
CA ILE A 177 -13.13 -3.57 14.40
C ILE A 177 -13.14 -5.08 14.66
N PHE A 178 -13.08 -5.49 15.92
CA PHE A 178 -13.12 -6.90 16.32
C PHE A 178 -14.43 -7.58 15.91
N GLN A 179 -15.56 -6.91 16.13
CA GLN A 179 -16.85 -7.46 15.70
C GLN A 179 -16.94 -7.58 14.17
N ALA A 180 -16.45 -6.59 13.44
CA ALA A 180 -16.41 -6.66 11.98
C ALA A 180 -15.53 -7.82 11.49
N LEU A 181 -14.38 -8.06 12.11
CA LEU A 181 -13.53 -9.22 11.80
C LEU A 181 -14.24 -10.56 12.02
N ASN A 182 -15.12 -10.66 13.02
CA ASN A 182 -15.88 -11.89 13.29
C ASN A 182 -17.05 -12.09 12.32
N LEU A 183 -17.64 -10.99 11.81
CA LEU A 183 -18.78 -11.03 10.89
C LEU A 183 -18.37 -11.25 9.44
N LEU A 184 -17.20 -10.73 9.06
CA LEU A 184 -16.63 -11.01 7.76
C LEU A 184 -16.18 -12.48 7.77
N GLU A 185 -16.76 -13.31 6.92
CA GLU A 185 -16.50 -14.76 6.81
C GLU A 185 -15.08 -15.08 6.28
N PHE A 186 -14.05 -14.53 6.91
CA PHE A 186 -12.64 -14.76 6.60
C PHE A 186 -12.22 -16.20 6.87
N THR A 187 -12.96 -16.93 7.72
CA THR A 187 -12.68 -18.31 8.09
C THR A 187 -12.82 -19.29 6.94
N THR A 188 -13.71 -19.04 5.98
CA THR A 188 -13.95 -19.94 4.82
C THR A 188 -12.91 -19.75 3.70
N ARG A 189 -12.05 -18.72 3.78
CA ARG A 189 -11.14 -18.31 2.69
C ARG A 189 -9.65 -18.29 3.07
N ARG A 190 -9.22 -18.95 4.15
CA ARG A 190 -7.82 -18.84 4.63
C ARG A 190 -6.78 -19.29 3.60
N GLU A 191 -7.04 -20.40 2.91
CA GLU A 191 -6.15 -20.90 1.85
C GLU A 191 -6.14 -19.93 0.65
N SER A 192 -7.32 -19.41 0.26
CA SER A 192 -7.45 -18.37 -0.77
C SER A 192 -6.69 -17.09 -0.41
N LEU A 193 -6.75 -16.66 0.86
CA LEU A 193 -6.03 -15.47 1.33
C LEU A 193 -4.52 -15.66 1.25
N ALA A 194 -3.98 -16.80 1.68
CA ALA A 194 -2.54 -17.06 1.59
C ALA A 194 -2.07 -17.05 0.13
N GLU A 195 -2.82 -17.69 -0.77
CA GLU A 195 -2.55 -17.71 -2.21
C GLU A 195 -2.62 -16.29 -2.81
N GLU A 196 -3.68 -15.53 -2.55
CA GLU A 196 -3.85 -14.17 -3.06
C GLU A 196 -2.76 -13.21 -2.55
N LEU A 197 -2.32 -13.35 -1.30
CA LEU A 197 -1.21 -12.57 -0.75
C LEU A 197 0.14 -12.95 -1.38
N GLN A 198 0.35 -14.26 -1.61
CA GLN A 198 1.55 -14.76 -2.29
C GLN A 198 1.61 -14.22 -3.73
N ASP A 199 0.49 -14.29 -4.46
CA ASP A 199 0.36 -13.76 -5.81
C ASP A 199 0.61 -12.25 -5.84
N ARG A 200 0.03 -11.49 -4.90
CA ARG A 200 0.23 -10.04 -4.80
C ARG A 200 1.68 -9.67 -4.54
N ALA A 201 2.36 -10.38 -3.64
CA ALA A 201 3.77 -10.15 -3.35
C ALA A 201 4.67 -10.47 -4.56
N LEU A 202 4.36 -11.55 -5.28
CA LEU A 202 5.07 -11.91 -6.51
C LEU A 202 4.83 -10.87 -7.61
N LEU A 203 3.58 -10.41 -7.81
CA LEU A 203 3.24 -9.37 -8.78
C LEU A 203 4.08 -8.11 -8.57
N TYR A 204 4.09 -7.56 -7.36
CA TYR A 204 4.83 -6.33 -7.10
C TYR A 204 6.36 -6.51 -7.11
N SER A 205 6.84 -7.72 -6.85
CA SER A 205 8.26 -8.06 -7.06
C SER A 205 8.61 -8.06 -8.55
N VAL A 206 7.76 -8.64 -9.39
CA VAL A 206 7.93 -8.64 -10.86
C VAL A 206 7.84 -7.22 -11.42
N GLU A 207 6.81 -6.44 -11.05
CA GLU A 207 6.65 -5.06 -11.51
C GLU A 207 7.84 -4.17 -11.12
N SER A 208 8.33 -4.28 -9.89
CA SER A 208 9.51 -3.55 -9.42
C SER A 208 10.74 -3.87 -10.28
N ARG A 209 10.98 -5.16 -10.58
CA ARG A 209 12.14 -5.63 -11.36
C ARG A 209 12.01 -5.34 -12.86
N LEU A 210 10.80 -5.31 -13.42
CA LEU A 210 10.58 -4.91 -14.81
C LEU A 210 11.12 -3.50 -15.06
N GLN A 211 10.88 -2.56 -14.15
CA GLN A 211 11.32 -1.16 -14.33
C GLN A 211 12.85 -0.98 -14.40
N GLU A 212 13.62 -1.96 -13.99
CA GLU A 212 15.08 -1.95 -14.10
C GLU A 212 15.57 -2.43 -15.48
N ILE A 213 14.68 -2.98 -16.30
CA ILE A 213 14.97 -3.46 -17.66
C ILE A 213 14.63 -2.34 -18.65
N ASP A 214 15.65 -1.74 -19.24
CA ASP A 214 15.50 -0.73 -20.30
C ASP A 214 14.66 -1.29 -21.48
N GLY A 215 13.65 -0.54 -21.93
CA GLY A 215 12.77 -0.93 -23.03
C GLY A 215 11.59 -1.82 -22.64
N SER A 216 11.33 -2.01 -21.34
CA SER A 216 10.20 -2.78 -20.83
C SER A 216 8.97 -1.93 -20.46
N GLU A 217 8.93 -0.65 -20.82
CA GLU A 217 7.92 0.32 -20.35
C GLU A 217 6.48 -0.02 -20.77
N THR A 218 6.34 -0.83 -21.82
CA THR A 218 5.06 -1.32 -22.36
C THR A 218 4.65 -2.67 -21.78
N ILE A 219 5.50 -3.29 -20.95
CA ILE A 219 5.26 -4.60 -20.36
C ILE A 219 4.45 -4.45 -19.07
N SER A 220 3.42 -5.26 -18.94
CA SER A 220 2.64 -5.42 -17.72
C SER A 220 2.72 -6.87 -17.24
N ALA A 221 2.49 -7.05 -15.93
CA ALA A 221 2.42 -8.33 -15.29
C ALA A 221 1.05 -8.54 -14.64
N GLU A 222 0.59 -9.78 -14.64
CA GLU A 222 -0.51 -10.24 -13.79
C GLU A 222 -0.03 -11.51 -13.08
N VAL A 223 -0.44 -11.71 -11.83
CA VAL A 223 -0.17 -12.96 -11.11
C VAL A 223 -1.47 -13.52 -10.56
N LYS A 224 -1.75 -14.78 -10.88
CA LYS A 224 -2.97 -15.46 -10.44
C LYS A 224 -2.74 -16.95 -10.29
N LYS A 225 -3.04 -17.48 -9.11
CA LYS A 225 -2.86 -18.89 -8.73
C LYS A 225 -1.44 -19.38 -9.04
N GLY A 226 -0.44 -18.59 -8.68
CA GLY A 226 0.97 -18.91 -8.95
C GLY A 226 1.36 -18.90 -10.43
N VAL A 227 0.58 -18.26 -11.31
CA VAL A 227 0.96 -18.06 -12.71
C VAL A 227 1.30 -16.59 -12.94
N VAL A 228 2.55 -16.30 -13.29
CA VAL A 228 3.00 -14.98 -13.73
C VAL A 228 2.73 -14.86 -15.23
N THR A 229 1.89 -13.91 -15.62
CA THR A 229 1.59 -13.61 -17.03
C THR A 229 2.23 -12.28 -17.39
N LEU A 230 3.16 -12.30 -18.35
CA LEU A 230 3.76 -11.08 -18.89
C LEU A 230 3.10 -10.74 -20.23
N THR A 231 2.58 -9.52 -20.37
CA THR A 231 1.98 -9.04 -21.62
C THR A 231 2.59 -7.71 -22.04
N GLY A 232 2.60 -7.42 -23.34
CA GLY A 232 3.15 -6.18 -23.87
C GLY A 232 3.84 -6.37 -25.21
N VAL A 233 4.50 -5.31 -25.68
CA VAL A 233 5.14 -5.27 -27.00
C VAL A 233 6.52 -4.61 -26.91
N VAL A 234 7.55 -5.31 -27.36
CA VAL A 234 8.94 -4.80 -27.38
C VAL A 234 9.48 -4.73 -28.82
N ASP A 235 10.52 -3.92 -29.02
CA ASP A 235 11.21 -3.77 -30.31
C ASP A 235 12.26 -4.88 -30.55
N LYS A 236 12.81 -5.46 -29.47
CA LYS A 236 13.94 -6.42 -29.55
C LYS A 236 13.62 -7.75 -28.87
N PRO A 237 13.95 -8.90 -29.50
CA PRO A 237 13.85 -10.21 -28.86
C PRO A 237 14.61 -10.32 -27.53
N ALA A 238 15.74 -9.61 -27.40
CA ALA A 238 16.55 -9.61 -26.19
C ALA A 238 15.79 -9.07 -24.96
N ILE A 239 14.96 -8.03 -25.13
CA ILE A 239 14.18 -7.46 -24.01
C ILE A 239 13.13 -8.47 -23.54
N LYS A 240 12.44 -9.12 -24.50
CA LYS A 240 11.49 -10.21 -24.20
C LYS A 240 12.17 -11.32 -23.39
N GLN A 241 13.38 -11.73 -23.79
CA GLN A 241 14.13 -12.77 -23.08
C GLN A 241 14.55 -12.32 -21.68
N ASN A 242 15.04 -11.09 -21.52
CA ASN A 242 15.45 -10.55 -20.22
C ASN A 242 14.28 -10.49 -19.23
N CYS A 243 13.10 -10.03 -19.70
CA CYS A 243 11.89 -10.02 -18.88
C CYS A 243 11.46 -11.43 -18.45
N ALA A 244 11.56 -12.41 -19.36
CA ALA A 244 11.24 -13.80 -19.07
C ALA A 244 12.18 -14.40 -18.02
N SER A 245 13.49 -14.27 -18.23
CA SER A 245 14.51 -14.81 -17.32
C SER A 245 14.39 -14.19 -15.92
N MET A 246 14.12 -12.88 -15.84
CA MET A 246 13.88 -12.19 -14.56
C MET A 246 12.64 -12.73 -13.85
N ALA A 247 11.54 -12.92 -14.59
CA ALA A 247 10.32 -13.44 -14.00
C ALA A 247 10.49 -14.90 -13.54
N GLU A 248 11.22 -15.74 -14.28
CA GLU A 248 11.56 -17.11 -13.89
C GLU A 248 12.40 -17.16 -12.62
N GLU A 249 13.35 -16.23 -12.45
CA GLU A 249 14.18 -16.14 -11.23
C GLU A 249 13.34 -15.84 -9.98
N LEU A 250 12.36 -14.93 -10.09
CA LEU A 250 11.46 -14.58 -8.99
C LEU A 250 10.37 -15.62 -8.74
N ALA A 251 9.98 -16.36 -9.79
CA ALA A 251 8.89 -17.32 -9.80
C ALA A 251 9.39 -18.76 -9.53
N ALA A 252 10.33 -18.97 -8.61
CA ALA A 252 10.95 -20.28 -8.38
C ALA A 252 9.95 -21.46 -8.23
N ASP A 253 8.76 -21.20 -7.68
CA ASP A 253 7.65 -22.18 -7.52
C ASP A 253 6.42 -21.86 -8.39
N ALA A 254 6.49 -20.85 -9.26
CA ALA A 254 5.39 -20.33 -10.06
C ALA A 254 5.61 -20.57 -11.56
N ARG A 255 4.51 -20.66 -12.33
CA ARG A 255 4.56 -20.86 -13.78
C ARG A 255 4.66 -19.52 -14.50
N LEU A 256 5.57 -19.38 -15.46
CA LEU A 256 5.59 -18.23 -16.36
C LEU A 256 4.72 -18.49 -17.61
N ASP A 257 3.85 -17.53 -17.93
CA ASP A 257 3.15 -17.40 -19.21
C ASP A 257 3.62 -16.11 -19.91
N ASN A 258 4.61 -16.24 -20.79
CA ASN A 258 5.19 -15.11 -21.50
C ASN A 258 4.45 -14.82 -22.82
N GLN A 259 3.55 -13.84 -22.76
CA GLN A 259 2.75 -13.39 -23.90
C GLN A 259 3.29 -12.10 -24.55
N ILE A 260 4.53 -11.70 -24.23
CA ILE A 260 5.18 -10.53 -24.84
C ILE A 260 5.36 -10.75 -26.34
N ARG A 261 4.98 -9.76 -27.14
CA ARG A 261 5.18 -9.75 -28.59
C ARG A 261 6.40 -8.92 -28.95
N VAL A 262 7.13 -9.36 -29.98
CA VAL A 262 8.20 -8.56 -30.58
C VAL A 262 7.63 -7.96 -31.86
N LEU A 263 7.78 -6.64 -32.03
CA LEU A 263 7.46 -6.01 -33.31
C LEU A 263 8.34 -6.66 -34.38
N ALA A 264 7.70 -7.26 -35.39
CA ALA A 264 8.44 -7.64 -36.58
C ALA A 264 8.97 -6.36 -37.24
N ASP A 265 10.23 -6.37 -37.67
CA ASP A 265 10.78 -5.32 -38.52
C ASP A 265 9.96 -5.26 -39.82
N ASN A 266 8.89 -4.47 -39.84
CA ASN A 266 8.28 -4.02 -41.08
C ASN A 266 9.14 -2.87 -41.61
N LEU A 267 10.33 -3.22 -42.10
CA LEU A 267 11.10 -2.40 -43.02
C LEU A 267 10.92 -3.01 -44.41
N GLU A 268 9.91 -2.54 -45.14
CA GLU A 268 9.99 -2.41 -46.60
C GLU A 268 10.41 -0.98 -46.95
#